data_AF-A0A0N4X3X1-F1
#
_entry.id   AF-A0A0N4X3X1-F1
#
_cell.length_a   1.000
_cell.length_b   1.000
_cell.length_c   1.000
_cell.angle_alpha   90.00
_cell.angle_beta   90.00
_cell.angle_gamma   90.00
#
_symmetry.space_group_name_H-M   'P 1'
#
loop_
_entity.id
_entity.type
_entity.pdbx_description
1 polymer ?
#
loop_
_entity_poly.entity_id
_entity_poly.type
_entity_poly.pdbx_seq_one_letter_code
_entity_poly.pdbx_strand_id
1 'polypeptide(L)'
;MYSIGHLFLGGSIRIESSDSFLFGASSVEELLMEGVVGQLDEAFLLDASIQLATIRDSAVQIDSRGAATVESPYLTHSTTTHQSSLHMTNVTMSSLVPQLMVHFGKIVVFNCSIDRIRPSRSFALPRYDTSLAFAQTTIGIVESYAFANMSARNLSITGCTVGKIMRFAAASSRFIHMRIDDTRIESMEEGLFQNSHLKSLTIETSAIAQVLPLTFQRSAISELRIVLTDIGSLDKHALRGARLHTFILDTTNVHNVRGKPFLLAEINALRIVNCRLRGTPARDVFWRLTTTRLSVTNTTFDCDPDDCEVNSMLLKPPRHELLWTFEGNSCRTPPAPATNGKALCTRPSVLHRSGLTCRRSWAIADCVCSGSSSASLPDLNASIVIIGDCEHLTVESLKISSQALYLFRIGRCDFVKIPTMTKALKIYHSNVFIHERAFLNNHISVMALSHTNVRKVTLKAFVNVTIDNLIVGNSSLAAWHPDSVQRSKIGNASIVDCKIGSIPSLLRAVRHLLISNSVLSNTDGLSAIEDVRLSNNTILCCCGSVNTPCTKDKRMRQKCEDHFEYLNCDVGSYANDRELMPFLLLMLLIEYIC
;
A
#
# COMPACT_ATOMS: atom_id res chain seq x y z
N MET A 1 -27.52 19.60 40.78
CA MET A 1 -27.11 18.61 39.77
C MET A 1 -28.28 17.67 39.57
N TYR A 2 -28.93 17.70 38.40
CA TYR A 2 -30.18 16.96 38.16
C TYR A 2 -29.90 15.64 37.44
N SER A 3 -30.57 14.57 37.86
CA SER A 3 -30.66 13.31 37.13
C SER A 3 -32.03 13.25 36.48
N ILE A 4 -32.07 13.25 35.16
CA ILE A 4 -33.29 13.31 34.36
C ILE A 4 -33.34 12.06 33.48
N GLY A 5 -34.42 11.29 33.55
CA GLY A 5 -34.63 10.18 32.61
C GLY A 5 -34.85 10.73 31.20
N HIS A 6 -36.00 11.35 30.98
CA HIS A 6 -36.37 11.91 29.67
C HIS A 6 -36.65 13.41 29.77
N LEU A 7 -35.99 14.20 28.93
CA LEU A 7 -36.22 15.62 28.76
C LEU A 7 -36.76 15.88 27.35
N PHE A 8 -38.05 16.22 27.27
CA PHE A 8 -38.72 16.53 26.01
C PHE A 8 -38.99 18.03 25.89
N LEU A 9 -38.44 18.63 24.84
CA LEU A 9 -38.66 20.00 24.42
C LEU A 9 -39.30 19.96 23.02
N GLY A 10 -40.63 19.85 22.97
CA GLY A 10 -41.38 19.75 21.71
C GLY A 10 -42.44 20.84 21.51
N GLY A 11 -42.81 21.06 20.26
CA GLY A 11 -43.83 22.03 19.83
C GLY A 11 -43.23 23.25 19.14
N SER A 12 -43.96 24.36 19.06
CA SER A 12 -43.45 25.62 18.49
C SER A 12 -42.58 26.37 19.51
N ILE A 13 -41.40 25.83 19.82
CA ILE A 13 -40.48 26.41 20.81
C ILE A 13 -39.63 27.47 20.13
N ARG A 14 -39.76 28.71 20.58
CA ARG A 14 -38.90 29.81 20.15
C ARG A 14 -37.85 30.13 21.23
N ILE A 15 -36.58 29.96 20.90
CA ILE A 15 -35.45 30.31 21.78
C ILE A 15 -34.84 31.60 21.27
N GLU A 16 -35.02 32.70 22.00
CA GLU A 16 -34.42 33.99 21.62
C GLU A 16 -32.89 33.92 21.68
N SER A 17 -32.36 33.35 22.76
CA SER A 17 -30.96 32.94 22.88
C SER A 17 -30.80 31.92 24.00
N SER A 18 -29.95 30.91 23.81
CA SER A 18 -29.44 30.09 24.91
C SER A 18 -28.01 30.49 25.26
N ASP A 19 -27.66 30.42 26.54
CA ASP A 19 -26.26 30.52 26.95
C ASP A 19 -25.52 29.19 26.79
N SER A 20 -24.20 29.25 26.87
CA SER A 20 -23.32 28.09 26.97
C SER A 20 -23.68 27.22 28.18
N PHE A 21 -23.48 25.91 28.10
CA PHE A 21 -23.71 24.96 29.21
C PHE A 21 -25.16 24.94 29.73
N LEU A 22 -26.17 25.08 28.86
CA LEU A 22 -27.60 25.05 29.24
C LEU A 22 -27.97 23.83 30.10
N PHE A 23 -27.38 22.67 29.81
CA PHE A 23 -27.55 21.43 30.57
C PHE A 23 -26.30 21.05 31.38
N GLY A 24 -25.39 22.00 31.60
CA GLY A 24 -24.13 21.79 32.30
C GLY A 24 -24.35 21.12 33.66
N ALA A 25 -23.46 20.20 34.01
CA ALA A 25 -23.57 19.39 35.20
C ALA A 25 -24.88 18.57 35.30
N SER A 26 -25.63 18.31 34.23
CA SER A 26 -26.82 17.45 34.30
C SER A 26 -26.53 16.04 33.76
N SER A 27 -27.20 15.03 34.31
CA SER A 27 -27.22 13.67 33.76
C SER A 27 -28.59 13.44 33.12
N VAL A 28 -28.62 13.20 31.82
CA VAL A 28 -29.86 13.02 31.05
C VAL A 28 -29.77 11.70 30.27
N GLU A 29 -30.72 10.79 30.45
CA GLU A 29 -30.74 9.56 29.64
C GLU A 29 -31.16 9.88 28.20
N GLU A 30 -32.27 10.59 28.03
CA GLU A 30 -32.77 11.01 26.72
C GLU A 30 -33.16 12.49 26.68
N LEU A 31 -32.59 13.23 25.72
CA LEU A 31 -32.96 14.59 25.37
C LEU A 31 -33.59 14.59 23.98
N LEU A 32 -34.82 15.09 23.84
CA LEU A 32 -35.48 15.27 22.54
C LEU A 32 -35.89 16.74 22.38
N MET A 33 -35.37 17.37 21.32
CA MET A 33 -35.70 18.72 20.87
C MET A 33 -36.43 18.65 19.53
N GLU A 34 -37.68 19.11 19.47
CA GLU A 34 -38.54 19.02 18.29
C GLU A 34 -39.25 20.35 18.03
N GLY A 35 -39.22 20.83 16.78
CA GLY A 35 -39.87 22.09 16.41
C GLY A 35 -39.18 23.34 16.96
N VAL A 36 -37.91 23.24 17.34
CA VAL A 36 -37.15 24.34 17.95
C VAL A 36 -36.71 25.34 16.88
N VAL A 37 -37.04 26.61 17.08
CA VAL A 37 -36.58 27.73 16.26
C VAL A 37 -35.87 28.75 17.14
N GLY A 38 -34.58 29.01 16.90
CA GLY A 38 -33.89 29.97 17.75
C GLY A 38 -32.38 29.98 17.66
N GLN A 39 -31.77 30.81 18.52
CA GLN A 39 -30.32 30.91 18.65
C GLN A 39 -29.84 30.02 19.79
N LEU A 40 -28.95 29.09 19.47
CA LEU A 40 -28.27 28.22 20.42
C LEU A 40 -26.79 28.56 20.45
N ASP A 41 -26.20 28.60 21.64
CA ASP A 41 -24.75 28.69 21.77
C ASP A 41 -24.09 27.36 21.36
N GLU A 42 -22.92 27.40 20.71
CA GLU A 42 -22.19 26.19 20.30
C GLU A 42 -21.88 25.23 21.46
N ALA A 43 -21.81 25.75 22.68
CA ALA A 43 -21.51 25.02 23.90
C ALA A 43 -22.75 24.55 24.68
N PHE A 44 -23.97 24.65 24.15
CA PHE A 44 -25.20 24.40 24.92
C PHE A 44 -25.32 22.97 25.49
N LEU A 45 -24.70 21.98 24.84
CA LEU A 45 -24.62 20.58 25.29
C LEU A 45 -23.31 20.23 26.02
N LEU A 46 -22.37 21.17 26.16
CA LEU A 46 -21.11 20.90 26.85
C LEU A 46 -21.37 20.67 28.35
N ASP A 47 -20.52 19.85 28.95
CA ASP A 47 -20.56 19.47 30.38
C ASP A 47 -21.84 18.77 30.86
N ALA A 48 -22.70 18.34 29.93
CA ALA A 48 -23.84 17.47 30.21
C ALA A 48 -23.46 15.99 29.94
N SER A 49 -23.89 15.09 30.82
CA SER A 49 -23.79 13.65 30.61
C SER A 49 -25.08 13.16 29.95
N ILE A 50 -25.14 13.20 28.62
CA ILE A 50 -26.31 12.81 27.83
C ILE A 50 -26.07 11.46 27.13
N GLN A 51 -26.95 10.47 27.33
CA GLN A 51 -26.83 9.18 26.61
C GLN A 51 -27.40 9.25 25.18
N LEU A 52 -28.60 9.81 25.01
CA LEU A 52 -29.21 10.02 23.69
C LEU A 52 -29.71 11.45 23.57
N ALA A 53 -29.22 12.19 22.59
CA ALA A 53 -29.76 13.48 22.20
C ALA A 53 -30.35 13.38 20.80
N THR A 54 -31.60 13.80 20.63
CA THR A 54 -32.28 13.87 19.33
C THR A 54 -32.76 15.29 19.09
N ILE A 55 -32.37 15.88 17.97
CA ILE A 55 -32.87 17.15 17.48
C ILE A 55 -33.58 16.88 16.16
N ARG A 56 -34.87 17.20 16.06
CA ARG A 56 -35.64 16.98 14.83
C ARG A 56 -36.52 18.15 14.45
N ASP A 57 -36.77 18.28 13.15
CA ASP A 57 -37.72 19.23 12.57
C ASP A 57 -37.54 20.66 13.11
N SER A 58 -36.29 21.12 13.14
CA SER A 58 -35.86 22.34 13.85
C SER A 58 -35.05 23.28 12.96
N ALA A 59 -35.07 24.58 13.28
CA ALA A 59 -34.30 25.62 12.60
C ALA A 59 -33.45 26.39 13.61
N VAL A 60 -32.18 26.02 13.74
CA VAL A 60 -31.29 26.51 14.80
C VAL A 60 -30.16 27.36 14.24
N GLN A 61 -30.01 28.56 14.76
CA GLN A 61 -28.82 29.36 14.52
C GLN A 61 -27.81 29.05 15.61
N ILE A 62 -26.69 28.42 15.26
CA ILE A 62 -25.60 28.19 16.21
C ILE A 62 -24.65 29.38 16.17
N ASP A 63 -24.60 30.11 17.28
CA ASP A 63 -23.71 31.25 17.46
C ASP A 63 -22.54 30.86 18.38
N SER A 64 -21.34 31.36 18.05
CA SER A 64 -20.18 31.29 18.94
C SER A 64 -20.06 32.65 19.62
N ARG A 65 -20.69 32.81 20.79
CA ARG A 65 -20.46 34.02 21.60
C ARG A 65 -19.04 33.93 22.14
N GLY A 66 -18.20 34.90 21.75
CA GLY A 66 -16.81 34.95 22.19
C GLY A 66 -16.76 34.82 23.71
N ALA A 67 -16.00 33.84 24.20
CA ALA A 67 -15.67 33.74 25.61
C ALA A 67 -14.91 35.01 26.01
N ALA A 68 -15.64 36.04 26.43
CA ALA A 68 -15.09 37.06 27.28
C ALA A 68 -14.66 36.34 28.57
N THR A 69 -13.36 36.08 28.70
CA THR A 69 -12.66 35.94 29.97
C THR A 69 -13.39 35.10 31.02
N VAL A 70 -13.60 33.83 30.75
CA VAL A 70 -13.71 32.84 31.83
C VAL A 70 -12.60 31.82 31.61
N GLU A 71 -11.46 32.09 32.24
CA GLU A 71 -10.48 31.05 32.58
C GLU A 71 -11.22 30.01 33.42
N SER A 72 -11.79 29.01 32.75
CA SER A 72 -12.29 27.81 33.39
C SER A 72 -11.28 26.70 33.12
N PRO A 73 -10.38 26.38 34.07
CA PRO A 73 -9.35 25.37 33.92
C PRO A 73 -9.90 23.95 34.14
N TYR A 74 -11.19 23.73 33.87
CA TYR A 74 -11.73 22.38 33.91
C TYR A 74 -11.35 21.67 32.61
N LEU A 75 -10.19 21.00 32.67
CA LEU A 75 -9.95 19.75 31.99
C LEU A 75 -11.20 18.89 32.19
N THR A 76 -12.08 18.88 31.19
CA THR A 76 -13.28 18.05 31.15
C THR A 76 -12.79 16.61 31.04
N HIS A 77 -12.56 15.98 32.19
CA HIS A 77 -12.56 14.54 32.31
C HIS A 77 -14.00 14.07 32.07
N SER A 78 -14.41 14.06 30.80
CA SER A 78 -15.61 13.35 30.38
C SER A 78 -15.41 11.89 30.77
N THR A 79 -16.17 11.43 31.76
CA THR A 79 -16.30 10.04 32.19
C THR A 79 -17.42 9.33 31.41
N THR A 80 -17.94 9.94 30.34
CA THR A 80 -19.08 9.38 29.60
C THR A 80 -18.72 8.04 28.96
N THR A 81 -19.55 7.05 29.28
CA THR A 81 -19.52 5.66 28.85
C THR A 81 -19.65 5.54 27.31
N HIS A 82 -19.20 4.42 26.76
CA HIS A 82 -19.08 4.10 25.32
C HIS A 82 -20.36 4.21 24.44
N GLN A 83 -21.46 4.79 24.92
CA GLN A 83 -22.79 4.68 24.29
C GLN A 83 -23.52 6.00 24.01
N SER A 84 -22.90 7.17 24.24
CA SER A 84 -23.58 8.44 23.96
C SER A 84 -23.78 8.69 22.46
N SER A 85 -24.98 9.10 22.06
CA SER A 85 -25.34 9.36 20.66
C SER A 85 -26.12 10.66 20.47
N LEU A 86 -25.84 11.35 19.37
CA LEU A 86 -26.54 12.56 18.93
C LEU A 86 -27.13 12.32 17.54
N HIS A 87 -28.44 12.51 17.43
CA HIS A 87 -29.20 12.35 16.20
C HIS A 87 -29.80 13.69 15.80
N MET A 88 -29.51 14.14 14.58
CA MET A 88 -30.10 15.33 13.99
C MET A 88 -30.86 14.92 12.72
N THR A 89 -32.17 15.21 12.65
CA THR A 89 -33.04 14.80 11.55
C THR A 89 -33.87 16.00 11.07
N ASN A 90 -33.89 16.32 9.77
CA ASN A 90 -34.68 17.46 9.27
C ASN A 90 -34.34 18.79 9.95
N VAL A 91 -33.05 19.03 10.23
CA VAL A 91 -32.60 20.24 10.91
C VAL A 91 -31.97 21.20 9.91
N THR A 92 -32.38 22.47 9.94
CA THR A 92 -31.67 23.55 9.26
C THR A 92 -30.79 24.28 10.28
N MET A 93 -29.49 24.39 10.02
CA MET A 93 -28.56 25.04 10.93
C MET A 93 -27.57 25.97 10.24
N SER A 94 -27.26 27.10 10.88
CA SER A 94 -26.26 28.06 10.39
C SER A 94 -24.82 27.53 10.50
N SER A 95 -24.55 26.69 11.49
CA SER A 95 -23.26 26.00 11.58
C SER A 95 -23.32 24.73 12.40
N LEU A 96 -22.39 23.81 12.11
CA LEU A 96 -22.07 22.65 12.93
C LEU A 96 -20.63 22.75 13.42
N VAL A 97 -20.39 22.50 14.70
CA VAL A 97 -19.05 22.47 15.29
C VAL A 97 -18.69 21.03 15.65
N PRO A 98 -17.63 20.44 15.07
CA PRO A 98 -17.25 19.06 15.35
C PRO A 98 -16.86 18.77 16.81
N GLN A 99 -16.70 19.79 17.66
CA GLN A 99 -16.48 19.65 19.11
C GLN A 99 -17.59 18.84 19.80
N LEU A 100 -18.80 18.79 19.25
CA LEU A 100 -19.86 17.91 19.75
C LEU A 100 -19.41 16.43 19.82
N MET A 101 -18.43 16.01 19.00
CA MET A 101 -17.85 14.66 19.02
C MET A 101 -17.08 14.34 20.32
N VAL A 102 -16.70 15.33 21.13
CA VAL A 102 -16.06 15.09 22.43
C VAL A 102 -17.02 14.42 23.41
N HIS A 103 -18.31 14.71 23.30
CA HIS A 103 -19.35 14.23 24.20
C HIS A 103 -20.09 12.99 23.68
N PHE A 104 -20.22 12.89 22.35
CA PHE A 104 -20.96 11.81 21.70
C PHE A 104 -20.02 10.83 20.99
N GLY A 105 -20.11 9.56 21.35
CA GLY A 105 -19.42 8.48 20.63
C GLY A 105 -19.94 8.28 19.21
N LYS A 106 -21.20 8.65 18.96
CA LYS A 106 -21.84 8.57 17.64
C LYS A 106 -22.66 9.83 17.34
N ILE A 107 -22.41 10.46 16.20
CA ILE A 107 -23.21 11.57 15.69
C ILE A 107 -23.76 11.19 14.33
N VAL A 108 -25.08 11.29 14.17
CA VAL A 108 -25.80 11.03 12.92
C VAL A 108 -26.57 12.29 12.53
N VAL A 109 -26.28 12.81 11.36
CA VAL A 109 -26.96 13.94 10.74
C VAL A 109 -27.66 13.44 9.49
N PHE A 110 -28.99 13.49 9.47
CA PHE A 110 -29.80 12.93 8.40
C PHE A 110 -30.79 13.97 7.85
N ASN A 111 -30.83 14.13 6.54
CA ASN A 111 -31.75 15.04 5.85
C ASN A 111 -31.71 16.48 6.41
N CYS A 112 -30.50 16.99 6.65
CA CYS A 112 -30.29 18.32 7.21
C CYS A 112 -29.79 19.33 6.15
N SER A 113 -29.87 20.62 6.48
CA SER A 113 -29.21 21.70 5.75
C SER A 113 -28.28 22.45 6.68
N ILE A 114 -26.97 22.35 6.43
CA ILE A 114 -25.90 22.96 7.22
C ILE A 114 -25.22 24.01 6.34
N ASP A 115 -25.28 25.28 6.71
CA ASP A 115 -24.54 26.31 5.94
C ASP A 115 -23.02 26.08 6.07
N ARG A 116 -22.50 25.89 7.29
CA ARG A 116 -21.05 25.76 7.53
C ARG A 116 -20.68 24.72 8.57
N ILE A 117 -19.65 23.94 8.32
CA ILE A 117 -18.94 23.19 9.36
C ILE A 117 -17.71 24.00 9.76
N ARG A 118 -17.65 24.44 11.02
CA ARG A 118 -16.65 25.39 11.52
C ARG A 118 -15.60 24.70 12.41
N PRO A 119 -14.37 25.25 12.51
CA PRO A 119 -13.39 24.76 13.47
C PRO A 119 -13.84 24.94 14.92
N SER A 120 -13.44 23.99 15.77
CA SER A 120 -13.55 24.15 17.23
C SER A 120 -12.53 25.17 17.74
N ARG A 121 -12.94 26.05 18.66
CA ARG A 121 -12.05 26.99 19.35
C ARG A 121 -11.37 26.37 20.59
N SER A 122 -11.82 25.20 21.03
CA SER A 122 -11.30 24.50 22.20
C SER A 122 -10.49 23.25 21.80
N PHE A 123 -9.29 23.11 22.35
CA PHE A 123 -8.38 21.97 22.16
C PHE A 123 -8.77 20.79 23.05
N ALA A 124 -9.96 20.23 22.83
CA ALA A 124 -10.31 18.93 23.43
C ALA A 124 -9.88 17.82 22.47
N LEU A 125 -9.03 16.91 22.92
CA LEU A 125 -8.56 15.76 22.14
C LEU A 125 -9.74 14.81 21.86
N PRO A 126 -10.17 14.63 20.60
CA PRO A 126 -11.26 13.71 20.29
C PRO A 126 -10.83 12.26 20.55
N ARG A 127 -11.76 11.45 21.06
CA ARG A 127 -11.52 10.03 21.38
C ARG A 127 -11.43 9.19 20.09
N TYR A 128 -10.53 8.20 20.09
CA TYR A 128 -10.27 7.32 18.94
C TYR A 128 -11.48 6.49 18.46
N ASP A 129 -12.54 6.35 19.26
CA ASP A 129 -13.71 5.51 18.96
C ASP A 129 -14.94 6.27 18.43
N THR A 130 -14.80 7.58 18.14
CA THR A 130 -15.93 8.39 17.68
C THR A 130 -16.35 8.08 16.24
N SER A 131 -17.65 8.20 15.95
CA SER A 131 -18.23 8.05 14.62
C SER A 131 -19.10 9.25 14.26
N LEU A 132 -18.89 9.81 13.06
CA LEU A 132 -19.67 10.92 12.53
C LEU A 132 -20.21 10.54 11.14
N ALA A 133 -21.52 10.64 10.98
CA ALA A 133 -22.21 10.29 9.75
C ALA A 133 -23.11 11.42 9.28
N PHE A 134 -22.91 11.86 8.04
CA PHE A 134 -23.82 12.74 7.30
C PHE A 134 -24.52 11.93 6.22
N ALA A 135 -25.84 11.99 6.18
CA ALA A 135 -26.66 11.28 5.21
C ALA A 135 -27.71 12.23 4.63
N GLN A 136 -27.87 12.22 3.31
CA GLN A 136 -28.91 13.01 2.61
C GLN A 136 -28.88 14.51 2.98
N THR A 137 -27.70 15.04 3.29
CA THR A 137 -27.54 16.36 3.90
C THR A 137 -26.91 17.33 2.90
N THR A 138 -27.34 18.59 2.93
CA THR A 138 -26.66 19.67 2.21
C THR A 138 -25.68 20.37 3.15
N ILE A 139 -24.42 20.45 2.76
CA ILE A 139 -23.35 21.14 3.49
C ILE A 139 -22.83 22.24 2.57
N GLY A 140 -23.04 23.51 2.93
CA GLY A 140 -22.58 24.64 2.13
C GLY A 140 -21.06 24.68 2.04
N ILE A 141 -20.38 24.83 3.18
CA ILE A 141 -18.92 24.91 3.26
C ILE A 141 -18.40 24.10 4.46
N VAL A 142 -17.31 23.36 4.25
CA VAL A 142 -16.47 22.84 5.34
C VAL A 142 -15.29 23.78 5.48
N GLU A 143 -15.28 24.59 6.54
CA GLU A 143 -14.27 25.63 6.73
C GLU A 143 -12.88 25.06 7.03
N SER A 144 -11.86 25.89 6.85
CA SER A 144 -10.49 25.54 7.21
C SER A 144 -10.42 25.11 8.67
N TYR A 145 -9.68 24.04 8.93
CA TYR A 145 -9.51 23.45 10.26
C TYR A 145 -10.78 22.88 10.92
N ALA A 146 -11.91 22.76 10.22
CA ALA A 146 -13.14 22.17 10.75
C ALA A 146 -12.90 20.82 11.47
N PHE A 147 -12.13 19.95 10.84
CA PHE A 147 -11.73 18.64 11.33
C PHE A 147 -10.23 18.53 11.65
N ALA A 148 -9.52 19.65 11.79
CA ALA A 148 -8.08 19.60 12.01
C ALA A 148 -7.73 19.05 13.39
N ASN A 149 -6.64 18.28 13.47
CA ASN A 149 -6.18 17.59 14.67
C ASN A 149 -7.22 16.62 15.29
N MET A 150 -8.30 16.30 14.57
CA MET A 150 -9.33 15.40 15.09
C MET A 150 -8.93 13.95 14.93
N SER A 151 -9.29 13.11 15.90
CA SER A 151 -9.16 11.65 15.82
C SER A 151 -10.55 11.02 15.86
N ALA A 152 -10.93 10.24 14.85
CA ALA A 152 -12.19 9.51 14.84
C ALA A 152 -12.05 8.15 14.16
N ARG A 153 -12.88 7.19 14.59
CA ARG A 153 -12.92 5.87 13.96
C ARG A 153 -13.55 5.96 12.58
N ASN A 154 -14.73 6.56 12.47
CA ASN A 154 -15.48 6.62 11.23
C ASN A 154 -15.94 8.05 10.91
N LEU A 155 -15.72 8.49 9.68
CA LEU A 155 -16.36 9.67 9.10
C LEU A 155 -17.03 9.27 7.79
N SER A 156 -18.36 9.33 7.71
CA SER A 156 -19.11 8.97 6.51
C SER A 156 -19.95 10.14 5.99
N ILE A 157 -19.92 10.37 4.69
CA ILE A 157 -20.73 11.36 3.97
C ILE A 157 -21.44 10.59 2.84
N THR A 158 -22.76 10.44 2.92
CA THR A 158 -23.54 9.59 2.01
C THR A 158 -24.75 10.32 1.44
N GLY A 159 -24.93 10.31 0.12
CA GLY A 159 -26.11 10.94 -0.49
C GLY A 159 -26.13 12.46 -0.31
N CYS A 160 -24.98 13.11 -0.10
CA CYS A 160 -24.91 14.51 0.29
C CYS A 160 -24.61 15.44 -0.90
N THR A 161 -24.92 16.73 -0.74
CA THR A 161 -24.35 17.79 -1.56
C THR A 161 -23.43 18.63 -0.69
N VAL A 162 -22.14 18.64 -1.00
CA VAL A 162 -21.12 19.41 -0.31
C VAL A 162 -20.61 20.47 -1.28
N GLY A 163 -20.62 21.74 -0.87
CA GLY A 163 -19.99 22.81 -1.64
C GLY A 163 -18.47 22.69 -1.55
N LYS A 164 -17.82 23.67 -0.92
CA LYS A 164 -16.36 23.73 -0.83
C LYS A 164 -15.86 23.08 0.45
N ILE A 165 -14.87 22.21 0.31
CA ILE A 165 -14.08 21.72 1.43
C ILE A 165 -12.77 22.49 1.43
N MET A 166 -12.68 23.49 2.31
CA MET A 166 -11.62 24.49 2.31
C MET A 166 -10.25 23.89 2.66
N ARG A 167 -9.20 24.65 2.34
CA ARG A 167 -7.82 24.29 2.70
C ARG A 167 -7.67 23.91 4.18
N PHE A 168 -6.89 22.87 4.44
CA PHE A 168 -6.60 22.39 5.80
C PHE A 168 -7.82 21.95 6.63
N ALA A 169 -9.00 21.77 6.03
CA ALA A 169 -10.19 21.36 6.78
C ALA A 169 -9.97 20.08 7.58
N ALA A 170 -9.15 19.12 7.11
CA ALA A 170 -8.82 17.89 7.81
C ALA A 170 -7.30 17.75 8.07
N ALA A 171 -6.57 18.87 8.20
CA ALA A 171 -5.13 18.84 8.43
C ALA A 171 -4.77 18.19 9.78
N SER A 172 -3.71 17.39 9.79
CA SER A 172 -3.22 16.66 10.97
C SER A 172 -4.26 15.76 11.65
N SER A 173 -5.35 15.42 10.95
CA SER A 173 -6.39 14.53 11.44
C SER A 173 -5.96 13.06 11.41
N ARG A 174 -6.64 12.23 12.21
CA ARG A 174 -6.45 10.77 12.27
C ARG A 174 -7.79 10.08 12.11
N PHE A 175 -8.03 9.49 10.95
CA PHE A 175 -9.25 8.72 10.69
C PHE A 175 -8.94 7.24 10.46
N ILE A 176 -9.67 6.32 11.09
CA ILE A 176 -9.54 4.91 10.72
C ILE A 176 -10.24 4.69 9.37
N HIS A 177 -11.49 5.09 9.24
CA HIS A 177 -12.26 4.98 8.00
C HIS A 177 -12.92 6.31 7.66
N MET A 178 -12.65 6.81 6.46
CA MET A 178 -13.38 7.92 5.85
C MET A 178 -14.08 7.41 4.58
N ARG A 179 -15.40 7.57 4.49
CA ARG A 179 -16.21 7.13 3.35
C ARG A 179 -17.00 8.32 2.79
N ILE A 180 -16.91 8.53 1.49
CA ILE A 180 -17.74 9.47 0.73
C ILE A 180 -18.45 8.64 -0.33
N ASP A 181 -19.78 8.66 -0.31
CA ASP A 181 -20.59 7.78 -1.15
C ASP A 181 -21.80 8.54 -1.70
N ASP A 182 -22.15 8.31 -2.97
CA ASP A 182 -23.28 8.97 -3.63
C ASP A 182 -23.34 10.48 -3.37
N THR A 183 -22.19 11.15 -3.38
CA THR A 183 -22.06 12.53 -2.92
C THR A 183 -21.53 13.43 -4.03
N ARG A 184 -22.10 14.64 -4.13
CA ARG A 184 -21.57 15.69 -5.01
C ARG A 184 -20.72 16.66 -4.19
N ILE A 185 -19.47 16.86 -4.61
CA ILE A 185 -18.52 17.81 -4.02
C ILE A 185 -18.15 18.87 -5.05
N GLU A 186 -18.32 20.14 -4.74
CA GLU A 186 -17.91 21.24 -5.63
C GLU A 186 -16.38 21.32 -5.74
N SER A 187 -15.67 21.34 -4.61
CA SER A 187 -14.21 21.47 -4.60
C SER A 187 -13.56 20.84 -3.36
N MET A 188 -12.44 20.15 -3.57
CA MET A 188 -11.49 19.73 -2.55
C MET A 188 -10.24 20.60 -2.65
N GLU A 189 -10.04 21.51 -1.69
CA GLU A 189 -8.99 22.52 -1.78
C GLU A 189 -7.59 22.02 -1.43
N GLU A 190 -6.61 22.93 -1.59
CA GLU A 190 -5.20 22.72 -1.31
C GLU A 190 -4.97 22.34 0.16
N GLY A 191 -4.15 21.30 0.41
CA GLY A 191 -3.76 20.93 1.76
C GLY A 191 -4.90 20.38 2.63
N LEU A 192 -6.04 20.01 2.05
CA LEU A 192 -7.19 19.44 2.77
C LEU A 192 -6.79 18.38 3.81
N PHE A 193 -5.96 17.42 3.41
CA PHE A 193 -5.47 16.32 4.22
C PHE A 193 -4.00 16.49 4.64
N GLN A 194 -3.53 17.74 4.80
CA GLN A 194 -2.13 17.97 5.08
C GLN A 194 -1.68 17.26 6.37
N ASN A 195 -0.62 16.45 6.30
CA ASN A 195 -0.09 15.67 7.44
C ASN A 195 -1.12 14.76 8.15
N SER A 196 -2.23 14.41 7.49
CA SER A 196 -3.23 13.51 8.09
C SER A 196 -2.79 12.05 8.04
N HIS A 197 -3.38 11.23 8.90
CA HIS A 197 -3.23 9.78 8.90
C HIS A 197 -4.57 9.10 8.70
N LEU A 198 -4.72 8.35 7.62
CA LEU A 198 -5.93 7.59 7.35
C LEU A 198 -5.59 6.11 7.18
N LYS A 199 -6.35 5.20 7.82
CA LYS A 199 -6.25 3.79 7.46
C LYS A 199 -6.96 3.54 6.13
N SER A 200 -8.15 4.08 5.92
CA SER A 200 -8.91 3.96 4.67
C SER A 200 -9.61 5.26 4.30
N LEU A 201 -9.49 5.68 3.04
CA LEU A 201 -10.31 6.72 2.42
C LEU A 201 -10.96 6.14 1.16
N THR A 202 -12.29 6.03 1.17
CA THR A 202 -13.07 5.50 0.05
C THR A 202 -14.01 6.58 -0.48
N ILE A 203 -13.94 6.84 -1.78
CA ILE A 203 -14.85 7.71 -2.52
C ILE A 203 -15.54 6.83 -3.56
N GLU A 204 -16.85 6.68 -3.47
CA GLU A 204 -17.64 5.77 -4.31
C GLU A 204 -18.87 6.48 -4.89
N THR A 205 -19.23 6.16 -6.14
CA THR A 205 -20.46 6.64 -6.79
C THR A 205 -20.66 8.17 -6.70
N SER A 206 -19.57 8.93 -6.72
CA SER A 206 -19.59 10.37 -6.36
C SER A 206 -19.23 11.26 -7.55
N ALA A 207 -19.52 12.55 -7.45
CA ALA A 207 -19.11 13.57 -8.42
C ALA A 207 -18.28 14.65 -7.73
N ILE A 208 -17.03 14.82 -8.12
CA ILE A 208 -16.12 15.84 -7.59
C ILE A 208 -15.79 16.81 -8.71
N ALA A 209 -16.22 18.07 -8.60
CA ALA A 209 -15.98 19.03 -9.69
C ALA A 209 -14.47 19.36 -9.81
N GLN A 210 -13.78 19.57 -8.68
CA GLN A 210 -12.35 19.92 -8.67
C GLN A 210 -11.61 19.28 -7.49
N VAL A 211 -10.45 18.67 -7.78
CA VAL A 211 -9.41 18.29 -6.81
C VAL A 211 -8.20 19.19 -7.08
N LEU A 212 -7.95 20.13 -6.18
CA LEU A 212 -6.90 21.15 -6.34
C LEU A 212 -5.48 20.58 -6.08
N PRO A 213 -4.40 21.34 -6.37
CA PRO A 213 -3.04 20.92 -6.04
C PRO A 213 -2.88 20.61 -4.55
N LEU A 214 -1.97 19.70 -4.20
CA LEU A 214 -1.57 19.43 -2.82
C LEU A 214 -2.71 18.99 -1.86
N THR A 215 -3.89 18.61 -2.34
CA THR A 215 -5.01 18.12 -1.50
C THR A 215 -4.57 17.04 -0.51
N PHE A 216 -3.68 16.12 -0.92
CA PHE A 216 -3.16 15.02 -0.12
C PHE A 216 -1.74 15.24 0.42
N GLN A 217 -1.26 16.48 0.50
CA GLN A 217 0.12 16.78 0.82
C GLN A 217 0.60 16.16 2.14
N ARG A 218 1.66 15.33 2.08
CA ARG A 218 2.25 14.67 3.26
C ARG A 218 1.25 13.84 4.09
N SER A 219 0.11 13.47 3.50
CA SER A 219 -0.82 12.54 4.13
C SER A 219 -0.24 11.13 4.11
N ALA A 220 -0.57 10.33 5.12
CA ALA A 220 -0.28 8.90 5.15
C ALA A 220 -1.59 8.13 5.12
N ILE A 221 -1.88 7.48 3.99
CA ILE A 221 -3.14 6.75 3.77
C ILE A 221 -2.80 5.28 3.46
N SER A 222 -3.30 4.34 4.25
CA SER A 222 -3.03 2.92 3.96
C SER A 222 -3.76 2.47 2.69
N GLU A 223 -5.05 2.78 2.58
CA GLU A 223 -5.83 2.52 1.36
C GLU A 223 -6.60 3.78 0.91
N LEU A 224 -6.31 4.25 -0.30
CA LEU A 224 -7.12 5.24 -1.01
C LEU A 224 -7.84 4.54 -2.14
N ARG A 225 -9.18 4.60 -2.16
CA ARG A 225 -10.00 3.97 -3.20
C ARG A 225 -10.99 4.99 -3.76
N ILE A 226 -10.95 5.19 -5.08
CA ILE A 226 -11.88 6.05 -5.82
C ILE A 226 -12.55 5.17 -6.88
N VAL A 227 -13.86 4.99 -6.78
CA VAL A 227 -14.63 3.99 -7.54
C VAL A 227 -15.88 4.64 -8.12
N LEU A 228 -16.23 4.33 -9.37
CA LEU A 228 -17.48 4.79 -9.99
C LEU A 228 -17.70 6.30 -9.84
N THR A 229 -16.62 7.07 -9.87
CA THR A 229 -16.64 8.51 -9.57
C THR A 229 -16.40 9.32 -10.85
N ASP A 230 -17.03 10.49 -10.93
CA ASP A 230 -16.74 11.47 -11.97
C ASP A 230 -15.95 12.64 -11.37
N ILE A 231 -14.75 12.89 -11.89
CA ILE A 231 -13.87 13.98 -11.46
C ILE A 231 -13.75 14.99 -12.60
N GLY A 232 -14.24 16.21 -12.39
CA GLY A 232 -14.17 17.28 -13.37
C GLY A 232 -12.73 17.68 -13.68
N SER A 233 -11.94 18.02 -12.66
CA SER A 233 -10.54 18.36 -12.79
C SER A 233 -9.69 17.75 -11.68
N LEU A 234 -8.60 17.08 -12.05
CA LEU A 234 -7.53 16.65 -11.16
C LEU A 234 -6.29 17.51 -11.43
N ASP A 235 -6.04 18.47 -10.56
CA ASP A 235 -4.96 19.42 -10.77
C ASP A 235 -3.56 18.80 -10.60
N LYS A 236 -2.56 19.52 -11.12
CA LYS A 236 -1.16 19.14 -10.98
C LYS A 236 -0.80 18.95 -9.51
N HIS A 237 -0.02 17.91 -9.22
CA HIS A 237 0.54 17.68 -7.88
C HIS A 237 -0.50 17.43 -6.77
N ALA A 238 -1.74 17.04 -7.10
CA ALA A 238 -2.77 16.72 -6.11
C ALA A 238 -2.29 15.73 -5.02
N LEU A 239 -1.44 14.75 -5.40
CA LEU A 239 -0.89 13.74 -4.49
C LEU A 239 0.56 13.98 -4.06
N ARG A 240 1.12 15.18 -4.26
CA ARG A 240 2.54 15.43 -3.98
C ARG A 240 2.87 15.21 -2.51
N GLY A 241 3.85 14.34 -2.26
CA GLY A 241 4.29 13.98 -0.90
C GLY A 241 3.32 13.07 -0.15
N ALA A 242 2.22 12.62 -0.76
CA ALA A 242 1.34 11.62 -0.16
C ALA A 242 2.08 10.28 -0.04
N ARG A 243 1.84 9.56 1.05
CA ARG A 243 2.37 8.22 1.33
C ARG A 243 1.21 7.24 1.33
N LEU A 244 1.04 6.53 0.22
CA LEU A 244 -0.06 5.61 -0.02
C LEU A 244 0.47 4.18 -0.02
N HIS A 245 -0.09 3.29 0.80
CA HIS A 245 0.24 1.86 0.67
C HIS A 245 -0.48 1.26 -0.55
N THR A 246 -1.78 1.50 -0.68
CA THR A 246 -2.58 1.10 -1.84
C THR A 246 -3.38 2.28 -2.37
N PHE A 247 -3.31 2.53 -3.67
CA PHE A 247 -4.20 3.46 -4.38
C PHE A 247 -4.93 2.72 -5.50
N ILE A 248 -6.26 2.68 -5.42
CA ILE A 248 -7.15 2.09 -6.43
C ILE A 248 -8.00 3.19 -7.05
N LEU A 249 -7.92 3.30 -8.37
CA LEU A 249 -8.83 4.07 -9.21
C LEU A 249 -9.59 3.08 -10.10
N ASP A 250 -10.91 2.99 -9.93
CA ASP A 250 -11.73 1.96 -10.60
C ASP A 250 -12.97 2.59 -11.23
N THR A 251 -13.20 2.29 -12.50
CA THR A 251 -14.39 2.73 -13.24
C THR A 251 -14.66 4.23 -13.06
N THR A 252 -13.58 5.02 -13.01
CA THR A 252 -13.60 6.44 -12.69
C THR A 252 -13.25 7.25 -13.93
N ASN A 253 -13.99 8.32 -14.16
CA ASN A 253 -13.75 9.23 -15.26
C ASN A 253 -13.15 10.53 -14.73
N VAL A 254 -11.99 10.91 -15.26
CA VAL A 254 -11.33 12.18 -14.94
C VAL A 254 -11.28 13.00 -16.22
N HIS A 255 -12.11 14.04 -16.29
CA HIS A 255 -12.30 14.81 -17.52
C HIS A 255 -11.11 15.70 -17.86
N ASN A 256 -10.36 16.17 -16.84
CA ASN A 256 -9.19 17.01 -17.03
C ASN A 256 -8.10 16.77 -15.97
N VAL A 257 -7.06 16.03 -16.33
CA VAL A 257 -5.84 15.84 -15.55
C VAL A 257 -4.84 16.92 -15.95
N ARG A 258 -4.45 17.82 -15.05
CA ARG A 258 -3.53 18.95 -15.37
C ARG A 258 -2.03 18.59 -15.30
N GLY A 259 -1.68 17.34 -15.59
CA GLY A 259 -0.29 16.85 -15.66
C GLY A 259 0.34 16.54 -14.29
N LYS A 260 1.16 15.49 -14.24
CA LYS A 260 2.03 15.13 -13.09
C LYS A 260 1.30 15.01 -11.73
N PRO A 261 0.15 14.30 -11.64
CA PRO A 261 -0.61 14.17 -10.40
C PRO A 261 0.17 13.42 -9.31
N PHE A 262 1.02 12.46 -9.70
CA PHE A 262 1.80 11.59 -8.79
C PHE A 262 3.21 12.09 -8.49
N LEU A 263 3.58 13.30 -8.92
CA LEU A 263 4.95 13.78 -8.73
C LEU A 263 5.32 13.83 -7.24
N LEU A 264 6.36 13.07 -6.87
CA LEU A 264 6.84 12.92 -5.47
C LEU A 264 5.80 12.26 -4.54
N ALA A 265 4.83 11.53 -5.06
CA ALA A 265 4.01 10.62 -4.25
C ALA A 265 4.76 9.31 -4.00
N GLU A 266 4.69 8.79 -2.78
CA GLU A 266 5.18 7.46 -2.43
C GLU A 266 4.00 6.50 -2.45
N ILE A 267 3.83 5.73 -3.54
CA ILE A 267 2.72 4.80 -3.70
C ILE A 267 3.27 3.38 -3.78
N ASN A 268 2.98 2.49 -2.82
CA ASN A 268 3.51 1.13 -2.89
C ASN A 268 2.80 0.28 -3.97
N ALA A 269 1.47 0.34 -4.04
CA ALA A 269 0.68 -0.30 -5.10
C ALA A 269 -0.34 0.68 -5.71
N LEU A 270 -0.28 0.89 -7.03
CA LEU A 270 -1.23 1.67 -7.81
C LEU A 270 -2.01 0.78 -8.78
N ARG A 271 -3.34 0.81 -8.71
CA ARG A 271 -4.23 0.11 -9.64
C ARG A 271 -5.19 1.08 -10.31
N ILE A 272 -5.21 1.11 -11.63
CA ILE A 272 -6.09 1.93 -12.46
C ILE A 272 -6.86 0.99 -13.38
N VAL A 273 -8.16 0.84 -13.17
CA VAL A 273 -8.98 -0.16 -13.86
C VAL A 273 -10.22 0.49 -14.44
N ASN A 274 -10.55 0.18 -15.70
CA ASN A 274 -11.76 0.67 -16.38
C ASN A 274 -11.91 2.20 -16.35
N CYS A 275 -10.81 2.95 -16.32
CA CYS A 275 -10.84 4.41 -16.17
C CYS A 275 -10.81 5.14 -17.51
N ARG A 276 -11.19 6.42 -17.48
CA ARG A 276 -11.00 7.36 -18.60
C ARG A 276 -10.27 8.58 -18.07
N LEU A 277 -9.00 8.75 -18.44
CA LEU A 277 -8.14 9.83 -17.96
C LEU A 277 -7.82 10.77 -19.12
N ARG A 278 -8.38 11.98 -19.06
CA ARG A 278 -8.33 12.98 -20.14
C ARG A 278 -7.59 14.24 -19.70
N GLY A 279 -7.13 15.07 -20.63
CA GLY A 279 -6.59 16.41 -20.39
C GLY A 279 -5.09 16.56 -20.62
N THR A 280 -4.29 15.53 -20.31
CA THR A 280 -2.82 15.56 -20.50
C THR A 280 -2.32 14.23 -21.07
N PRO A 281 -1.24 14.21 -21.86
CA PRO A 281 -0.67 12.97 -22.37
C PRO A 281 -0.30 11.99 -21.25
N ALA A 282 -0.43 10.69 -21.51
CA ALA A 282 -0.11 9.63 -20.56
C ALA A 282 1.29 9.74 -19.94
N ARG A 283 2.28 10.22 -20.71
CA ARG A 283 3.65 10.51 -20.21
C ARG A 283 3.64 11.42 -18.99
N ASP A 284 2.82 12.46 -19.02
CA ASP A 284 2.72 13.43 -17.93
C ASP A 284 1.91 12.89 -16.75
N VAL A 285 0.93 12.01 -17.01
CA VAL A 285 0.20 11.31 -15.93
C VAL A 285 1.17 10.48 -15.09
N PHE A 286 2.01 9.66 -15.74
CA PHE A 286 2.92 8.74 -15.06
C PHE A 286 4.31 9.34 -14.75
N TRP A 287 4.50 10.64 -14.99
CA TRP A 287 5.79 11.29 -14.84
C TRP A 287 6.40 11.10 -13.44
N ARG A 288 7.58 10.48 -13.39
CA ARG A 288 8.33 10.15 -12.16
C ARG A 288 7.50 9.38 -11.12
N LEU A 289 6.57 8.54 -11.57
CA LEU A 289 5.90 7.57 -10.71
C LEU A 289 6.93 6.54 -10.20
N THR A 290 6.98 6.32 -8.88
CA THR A 290 7.97 5.45 -8.21
C THR A 290 7.33 4.23 -7.55
N THR A 291 6.22 3.73 -8.11
CA THR A 291 5.44 2.66 -7.48
C THR A 291 6.08 1.28 -7.63
N THR A 292 6.02 0.46 -6.57
CA THR A 292 6.52 -0.93 -6.60
C THR A 292 5.64 -1.81 -7.48
N ARG A 293 4.33 -1.63 -7.42
CA ARG A 293 3.33 -2.38 -8.20
C ARG A 293 2.42 -1.42 -8.94
N LEU A 294 2.30 -1.61 -10.25
CA LEU A 294 1.40 -0.85 -11.11
C LEU A 294 0.52 -1.82 -11.88
N SER A 295 -0.77 -1.57 -11.92
CA SER A 295 -1.67 -2.29 -12.82
C SER A 295 -2.59 -1.28 -13.49
N VAL A 296 -2.56 -1.26 -14.82
CA VAL A 296 -3.37 -0.37 -15.64
C VAL A 296 -4.14 -1.22 -16.64
N THR A 297 -5.43 -1.42 -16.38
CA THR A 297 -6.28 -2.34 -17.16
C THR A 297 -7.49 -1.62 -17.73
N ASN A 298 -7.81 -1.88 -18.99
CA ASN A 298 -9.00 -1.36 -19.67
C ASN A 298 -9.18 0.16 -19.53
N THR A 299 -8.07 0.90 -19.49
CA THR A 299 -8.08 2.33 -19.24
C THR A 299 -7.76 3.12 -20.51
N THR A 300 -8.48 4.23 -20.70
CA THR A 300 -8.26 5.15 -21.83
C THR A 300 -7.45 6.36 -21.38
N PHE A 301 -6.39 6.69 -22.13
CA PHE A 301 -5.56 7.88 -21.91
C PHE A 301 -5.55 8.80 -23.14
N ASP A 302 -5.27 10.08 -22.93
CA ASP A 302 -4.80 10.93 -24.01
C ASP A 302 -3.35 10.58 -24.33
N CYS A 303 -3.06 10.36 -25.62
CA CYS A 303 -1.75 9.91 -26.09
C CYS A 303 -1.16 10.91 -27.08
N ASP A 304 0.14 11.16 -26.94
CA ASP A 304 0.92 11.93 -27.90
C ASP A 304 1.28 11.04 -29.09
N PRO A 305 0.92 11.39 -30.33
CA PRO A 305 1.27 10.61 -31.53
C PRO A 305 2.76 10.34 -31.70
N ASP A 306 3.62 11.22 -31.18
CA ASP A 306 5.08 11.12 -31.32
C ASP A 306 5.75 10.33 -30.19
N ASP A 307 5.02 10.02 -29.12
CA ASP A 307 5.54 9.27 -27.98
C ASP A 307 5.47 7.76 -28.18
N CYS A 308 6.35 7.25 -29.05
CA CYS A 308 6.45 5.83 -29.36
C CYS A 308 6.65 4.94 -28.12
N GLU A 309 7.33 5.44 -27.09
CA GLU A 309 7.71 4.69 -25.90
C GLU A 309 6.51 4.43 -24.98
N VAL A 310 5.76 5.48 -24.62
CA VAL A 310 4.58 5.35 -23.74
C VAL A 310 3.42 4.68 -24.48
N ASN A 311 3.21 5.02 -25.75
CA ASN A 311 2.18 4.37 -26.55
C ASN A 311 2.44 2.86 -26.71
N SER A 312 3.71 2.46 -26.91
CA SER A 312 4.07 1.04 -26.93
C SER A 312 3.82 0.37 -25.58
N MET A 313 4.14 1.03 -24.46
CA MET A 313 3.85 0.48 -23.13
C MET A 313 2.36 0.25 -22.91
N LEU A 314 1.51 1.21 -23.28
CA LEU A 314 0.07 1.14 -23.05
C LEU A 314 -0.61 0.13 -23.98
N LEU A 315 -0.25 0.14 -25.27
CA LEU A 315 -0.98 -0.59 -26.32
C LEU A 315 -0.34 -1.94 -26.68
N LYS A 316 0.97 -2.09 -26.48
CA LYS A 316 1.75 -3.28 -26.82
C LYS A 316 2.75 -3.65 -25.71
N PRO A 317 2.28 -3.82 -24.46
CA PRO A 317 3.15 -4.13 -23.33
C PRO A 317 3.87 -5.48 -23.51
N PRO A 318 5.03 -5.68 -22.84
CA PRO A 318 5.68 -6.97 -22.78
C PRO A 318 4.75 -8.03 -22.19
N ARG A 319 4.79 -9.26 -22.72
CA ARG A 319 3.91 -10.37 -22.32
C ARG A 319 4.38 -11.11 -21.06
N HIS A 320 5.08 -10.42 -20.16
CA HIS A 320 5.63 -11.02 -18.95
C HIS A 320 4.75 -10.71 -17.74
N GLU A 321 4.73 -11.60 -16.74
CA GLU A 321 4.10 -11.35 -15.44
C GLU A 321 4.97 -10.41 -14.59
N LEU A 322 4.86 -9.12 -14.90
CA LEU A 322 5.61 -8.06 -14.26
C LEU A 322 4.84 -7.47 -13.07
N LEU A 323 5.56 -6.81 -12.16
CA LEU A 323 4.93 -5.97 -11.13
C LEU A 323 4.22 -4.75 -11.74
N TRP A 324 4.56 -4.37 -12.97
CA TRP A 324 3.85 -3.36 -13.75
C TRP A 324 3.12 -4.04 -14.91
N THR A 325 1.80 -4.12 -14.83
CA THR A 325 0.95 -4.74 -15.85
C THR A 325 0.13 -3.68 -16.58
N PHE A 326 0.03 -3.86 -17.90
CA PHE A 326 -0.79 -3.04 -18.77
C PHE A 326 -1.62 -3.98 -19.64
N GLU A 327 -2.94 -3.81 -19.68
CA GLU A 327 -3.82 -4.73 -20.41
C GLU A 327 -5.07 -4.01 -20.91
N GLY A 328 -5.47 -4.26 -22.16
CA GLY A 328 -6.73 -3.74 -22.72
C GLY A 328 -6.82 -2.19 -22.77
N ASN A 329 -5.70 -1.48 -22.63
CA ASN A 329 -5.70 -0.02 -22.63
C ASN A 329 -5.89 0.54 -24.04
N SER A 330 -6.40 1.76 -24.11
CA SER A 330 -6.60 2.47 -25.37
C SER A 330 -6.10 3.91 -25.30
N CYS A 331 -5.78 4.45 -26.48
CA CYS A 331 -5.29 5.80 -26.64
C CYS A 331 -6.32 6.64 -27.39
N ARG A 332 -6.63 7.81 -26.84
CA ARG A 332 -7.33 8.88 -27.54
C ARG A 332 -6.30 9.87 -28.07
N THR A 333 -6.36 10.19 -29.34
CA THR A 333 -5.58 11.29 -29.93
C THR A 333 -6.37 12.59 -29.87
N PRO A 334 -5.71 13.75 -29.71
CA PRO A 334 -6.35 15.04 -29.93
C PRO A 334 -7.00 15.09 -31.33
N PRO A 335 -8.10 15.84 -31.52
CA PRO A 335 -8.79 15.93 -32.80
C PRO A 335 -7.85 16.44 -33.92
N ALA A 336 -8.15 15.99 -35.15
CA ALA A 336 -7.31 16.04 -36.34
C ALA A 336 -6.59 17.37 -36.70
N PRO A 337 -7.12 18.59 -36.46
CA PRO A 337 -6.36 19.81 -36.80
C PRO A 337 -5.09 20.01 -35.94
N ALA A 338 -4.96 19.32 -34.81
CA ALA A 338 -3.77 19.39 -33.95
C ALA A 338 -2.72 18.30 -34.22
N THR A 339 -3.09 17.23 -34.93
CA THR A 339 -2.24 16.03 -35.12
C THR A 339 -1.92 15.72 -36.57
N ASN A 340 -2.38 16.54 -37.53
CA ASN A 340 -2.23 16.32 -38.99
C ASN A 340 -2.66 14.92 -39.45
N GLY A 341 -3.59 14.25 -38.74
CA GLY A 341 -4.00 12.88 -39.04
C GLY A 341 -2.89 11.83 -38.84
N LYS A 342 -1.82 12.15 -38.10
CA LYS A 342 -0.69 11.25 -37.86
C LYS A 342 -1.13 10.05 -37.03
N ALA A 343 -0.83 8.85 -37.53
CA ALA A 343 -1.05 7.61 -36.80
C ALA A 343 -0.19 7.57 -35.53
N LEU A 344 -0.73 7.01 -34.44
CA LEU A 344 0.01 6.82 -33.19
C LEU A 344 1.28 6.00 -33.42
N CYS A 345 2.43 6.55 -33.04
CA CYS A 345 3.65 5.75 -33.03
C CYS A 345 3.58 4.69 -31.93
N THR A 346 3.81 3.42 -32.28
CA THR A 346 3.89 2.31 -31.31
C THR A 346 5.19 1.52 -31.45
N ARG A 347 6.19 2.05 -32.17
CA ARG A 347 7.47 1.37 -32.41
C ARG A 347 8.53 2.07 -31.57
N PRO A 348 8.83 1.55 -30.36
CA PRO A 348 9.81 2.17 -29.47
C PRO A 348 11.22 2.09 -30.06
N SER A 349 12.11 2.91 -29.51
CA SER A 349 13.53 2.88 -29.84
C SER A 349 14.16 1.54 -29.45
N VAL A 350 15.12 1.09 -30.27
CA VAL A 350 15.92 -0.11 -30.03
C VAL A 350 17.35 0.34 -29.75
N LEU A 351 17.92 -0.18 -28.66
CA LEU A 351 19.28 0.10 -28.21
C LEU A 351 20.11 -1.19 -28.26
N HIS A 352 21.28 -1.13 -28.87
CA HIS A 352 22.25 -2.23 -28.86
C HIS A 352 23.43 -1.86 -27.96
N ARG A 353 23.62 -2.56 -26.84
CA ARG A 353 24.68 -2.26 -25.88
C ARG A 353 25.03 -3.49 -25.04
N SER A 354 26.32 -3.70 -24.76
CA SER A 354 26.79 -4.76 -23.84
C SER A 354 26.32 -6.17 -24.20
N GLY A 355 26.25 -6.49 -25.50
CA GLY A 355 25.74 -7.76 -25.99
C GLY A 355 24.21 -7.90 -25.95
N LEU A 356 23.48 -6.86 -25.56
CA LEU A 356 22.02 -6.85 -25.45
C LEU A 356 21.37 -5.95 -26.51
N THR A 357 20.24 -6.42 -27.03
CA THR A 357 19.32 -5.67 -27.88
C THR A 357 18.09 -5.37 -27.04
N CYS A 358 17.92 -4.11 -26.67
CA CYS A 358 16.90 -3.64 -25.75
C CYS A 358 15.87 -2.77 -26.46
N ARG A 359 14.60 -3.12 -26.30
CA ARG A 359 13.45 -2.33 -26.71
C ARG A 359 12.95 -1.52 -25.52
N ARG A 360 12.88 -0.19 -25.64
CA ARG A 360 12.49 0.68 -24.52
C ARG A 360 11.05 1.16 -24.61
N SER A 361 10.19 0.66 -23.74
CA SER A 361 8.81 1.12 -23.56
C SER A 361 8.72 2.00 -22.31
N TRP A 362 9.19 3.25 -22.46
CA TRP A 362 9.23 4.30 -21.42
C TRP A 362 10.11 3.92 -20.22
N ALA A 363 9.50 3.44 -19.13
CA ALA A 363 10.17 3.01 -17.91
C ALA A 363 10.53 1.51 -17.89
N ILE A 364 10.14 0.78 -18.93
CA ILE A 364 10.40 -0.66 -19.10
C ILE A 364 11.41 -0.86 -20.23
N ALA A 365 12.51 -1.55 -19.94
CA ALA A 365 13.45 -2.03 -20.94
C ALA A 365 13.32 -3.55 -21.08
N ASP A 366 13.04 -4.00 -22.30
CA ASP A 366 12.84 -5.39 -22.68
C ASP A 366 14.00 -5.83 -23.57
N CYS A 367 14.92 -6.63 -23.03
CA CYS A 367 16.22 -6.92 -23.62
C CYS A 367 16.41 -8.41 -23.90
N VAL A 368 17.06 -8.71 -25.02
CA VAL A 368 17.50 -10.06 -25.39
C VAL A 368 18.98 -10.06 -25.76
N CYS A 369 19.67 -11.18 -25.57
CA CYS A 369 21.07 -11.30 -25.98
C CYS A 369 21.22 -11.34 -27.51
N SER A 370 22.23 -10.62 -28.00
CA SER A 370 22.44 -10.30 -29.42
C SER A 370 23.54 -11.18 -30.01
N GLY A 371 23.34 -12.50 -30.08
CA GLY A 371 24.28 -13.44 -30.72
C GLY A 371 25.70 -13.53 -30.13
N SER A 372 26.05 -12.69 -29.15
CA SER A 372 27.30 -12.77 -28.40
C SER A 372 27.17 -13.80 -27.28
N SER A 373 28.19 -14.64 -27.10
CA SER A 373 28.21 -15.68 -26.07
C SER A 373 28.16 -15.12 -24.64
N SER A 374 28.48 -13.83 -24.46
CA SER A 374 28.36 -13.12 -23.20
C SER A 374 27.70 -11.75 -23.34
N ALA A 375 26.97 -11.35 -22.31
CA ALA A 375 26.32 -10.06 -22.17
C ALA A 375 26.47 -9.53 -20.74
N SER A 376 26.35 -8.21 -20.58
CA SER A 376 26.35 -7.57 -19.26
C SER A 376 25.21 -6.57 -19.11
N LEU A 377 24.71 -6.43 -17.88
CA LEU A 377 23.65 -5.47 -17.57
C LEU A 377 24.10 -4.04 -17.94
N PRO A 378 23.48 -3.36 -18.92
CA PRO A 378 23.91 -2.05 -19.33
C PRO A 378 23.33 -0.98 -18.39
N ASP A 379 23.97 0.19 -18.38
CA ASP A 379 23.41 1.38 -17.73
C ASP A 379 22.19 1.88 -18.54
N LEU A 380 21.00 1.53 -18.06
CA LEU A 380 19.71 1.87 -18.67
C LEU A 380 18.93 2.84 -17.77
N ASN A 381 18.36 3.88 -18.38
CA ASN A 381 17.41 4.76 -17.71
C ASN A 381 15.99 4.16 -17.73
N ALA A 382 15.83 3.04 -17.03
CA ALA A 382 14.59 2.29 -16.92
C ALA A 382 14.37 1.85 -15.46
N SER A 383 13.11 1.91 -15.00
CA SER A 383 12.73 1.44 -13.67
C SER A 383 12.58 -0.09 -13.63
N ILE A 384 12.19 -0.69 -14.74
CA ILE A 384 12.03 -2.14 -14.90
C ILE A 384 12.94 -2.59 -16.04
N VAL A 385 13.78 -3.58 -15.76
CA VAL A 385 14.65 -4.22 -16.75
C VAL A 385 14.30 -5.69 -16.84
N ILE A 386 14.02 -6.14 -18.05
CA ILE A 386 13.74 -7.53 -18.40
C ILE A 386 14.88 -7.99 -19.31
N ILE A 387 15.54 -9.09 -18.95
CA ILE A 387 16.60 -9.69 -19.77
C ILE A 387 16.27 -11.15 -19.98
N GLY A 388 16.21 -11.56 -21.25
CA GLY A 388 15.94 -12.93 -21.65
C GLY A 388 16.99 -13.50 -22.58
N ASP A 389 17.01 -14.84 -22.66
CA ASP A 389 17.58 -15.60 -23.77
C ASP A 389 19.09 -15.39 -23.95
N CYS A 390 19.82 -15.51 -22.85
CA CYS A 390 21.27 -15.32 -22.81
C CYS A 390 21.99 -16.62 -22.47
N GLU A 391 23.08 -16.93 -23.18
CA GLU A 391 23.99 -18.00 -22.79
C GLU A 391 24.73 -17.64 -21.50
N HIS A 392 25.30 -16.43 -21.45
CA HIS A 392 25.99 -15.90 -20.28
C HIS A 392 25.62 -14.43 -20.04
N LEU A 393 25.11 -14.13 -18.84
CA LEU A 393 24.80 -12.78 -18.37
C LEU A 393 25.59 -12.46 -17.10
N THR A 394 26.32 -11.33 -17.11
CA THR A 394 26.94 -10.75 -15.92
C THR A 394 26.12 -9.56 -15.42
N VAL A 395 25.62 -9.67 -14.19
CA VAL A 395 24.93 -8.59 -13.48
C VAL A 395 25.95 -7.84 -12.65
N GLU A 396 26.49 -6.78 -13.25
CA GLU A 396 27.41 -5.84 -12.62
C GLU A 396 26.96 -4.42 -12.97
N SER A 397 26.26 -3.75 -12.04
CA SER A 397 25.85 -2.36 -12.26
C SER A 397 26.66 -1.38 -11.42
N LEU A 398 27.20 -0.37 -12.09
CA LEU A 398 27.88 0.77 -11.47
C LEU A 398 26.91 1.92 -11.13
N LYS A 399 25.66 1.90 -11.64
CA LYS A 399 24.65 2.97 -11.43
C LYS A 399 23.29 2.46 -10.92
N ILE A 400 22.50 3.42 -10.42
CA ILE A 400 21.50 3.27 -9.35
C ILE A 400 20.04 3.37 -9.87
N SER A 401 19.70 2.89 -11.07
CA SER A 401 18.38 3.25 -11.67
C SER A 401 17.25 2.23 -11.58
N SER A 402 17.51 0.92 -11.61
CA SER A 402 16.44 -0.08 -11.75
C SER A 402 15.81 -0.45 -10.39
N GLN A 403 14.48 -0.34 -10.32
CA GLN A 403 13.69 -0.77 -9.16
C GLN A 403 13.33 -2.27 -9.24
N ALA A 404 13.21 -2.82 -10.45
CA ALA A 404 12.93 -4.24 -10.65
C ALA A 404 13.78 -4.85 -11.77
N LEU A 405 14.30 -6.05 -11.53
CA LEU A 405 15.08 -6.83 -12.49
C LEU A 405 14.41 -8.20 -12.68
N TYR A 406 14.11 -8.53 -13.92
CA TYR A 406 13.52 -9.81 -14.33
C TYR A 406 14.46 -10.52 -15.28
N LEU A 407 14.87 -11.73 -14.93
CA LEU A 407 15.80 -12.54 -15.72
C LEU A 407 15.13 -13.84 -16.15
N PHE A 408 15.18 -14.15 -17.43
CA PHE A 408 14.51 -15.31 -18.02
C PHE A 408 15.47 -16.13 -18.88
N ARG A 409 15.45 -17.46 -18.72
CA ARG A 409 16.16 -18.39 -19.63
C ARG A 409 17.64 -18.04 -19.82
N ILE A 410 18.35 -17.86 -18.71
CA ILE A 410 19.78 -17.52 -18.72
C ILE A 410 20.62 -18.78 -18.45
N GLY A 411 21.43 -19.18 -19.43
CA GLY A 411 22.30 -20.35 -19.37
C GLY A 411 23.29 -20.29 -18.19
N ARG A 412 23.91 -19.13 -17.97
CA ARG A 412 24.75 -18.81 -16.81
C ARG A 412 24.55 -17.34 -16.41
N CYS A 413 24.12 -17.10 -15.18
CA CYS A 413 23.87 -15.76 -14.64
C CYS A 413 24.81 -15.48 -13.46
N ASP A 414 25.81 -14.62 -13.66
CA ASP A 414 26.76 -14.21 -12.63
C ASP A 414 26.33 -12.89 -11.98
N PHE A 415 25.92 -12.94 -10.72
CA PHE A 415 25.67 -11.74 -9.90
C PHE A 415 26.97 -11.29 -9.26
N VAL A 416 27.60 -10.26 -9.84
CA VAL A 416 28.79 -9.62 -9.30
C VAL A 416 28.41 -8.44 -8.41
N LYS A 417 27.45 -7.61 -8.84
CA LYS A 417 26.93 -6.49 -8.07
C LYS A 417 25.55 -6.06 -8.56
N ILE A 418 24.55 -6.17 -7.70
CA ILE A 418 23.18 -5.74 -8.01
C ILE A 418 23.00 -4.21 -7.83
N PRO A 419 22.16 -3.55 -8.65
CA PRO A 419 21.80 -2.14 -8.43
C PRO A 419 21.16 -1.94 -7.05
N THR A 420 21.63 -0.94 -6.29
CA THR A 420 21.26 -0.71 -4.88
C THR A 420 19.80 -0.32 -4.65
N MET A 421 19.09 0.13 -5.70
CA MET A 421 17.67 0.49 -5.65
C MET A 421 16.73 -0.66 -6.03
N THR A 422 17.27 -1.85 -6.30
CA THR A 422 16.47 -3.00 -6.71
C THR A 422 15.60 -3.45 -5.55
N LYS A 423 14.29 -3.22 -5.66
CA LYS A 423 13.28 -3.71 -4.71
C LYS A 423 12.72 -5.07 -5.10
N ALA A 424 12.74 -5.41 -6.39
CA ALA A 424 12.23 -6.67 -6.89
C ALA A 424 13.25 -7.36 -7.80
N LEU A 425 13.63 -8.59 -7.45
CA LEU A 425 14.44 -9.45 -8.29
C LEU A 425 13.67 -10.74 -8.56
N LYS A 426 13.38 -11.03 -9.83
CA LYS A 426 12.75 -12.29 -10.21
C LYS A 426 13.59 -13.01 -11.26
N ILE A 427 13.88 -14.28 -11.02
CA ILE A 427 14.72 -15.12 -11.88
C ILE A 427 13.94 -16.37 -12.25
N TYR A 428 13.91 -16.67 -13.54
CA TYR A 428 13.16 -17.78 -14.11
C TYR A 428 14.05 -18.61 -15.04
N HIS A 429 13.95 -19.94 -14.94
CA HIS A 429 14.58 -20.87 -15.89
C HIS A 429 16.08 -20.61 -16.11
N SER A 430 16.83 -20.33 -15.05
CA SER A 430 18.22 -19.85 -15.16
C SER A 430 19.18 -20.61 -14.23
N ASN A 431 20.48 -20.60 -14.56
CA ASN A 431 21.53 -21.07 -13.65
C ASN A 431 22.24 -19.88 -12.99
N VAL A 432 22.18 -19.79 -11.67
CA VAL A 432 22.61 -18.61 -10.91
C VAL A 432 23.90 -18.84 -10.13
N PHE A 433 24.82 -17.90 -10.25
CA PHE A 433 26.08 -17.82 -9.51
C PHE A 433 26.12 -16.46 -8.78
N ILE A 434 26.20 -16.48 -7.46
CA ILE A 434 26.25 -15.26 -6.63
C ILE A 434 27.65 -15.10 -6.06
N HIS A 435 28.31 -13.99 -6.43
CA HIS A 435 29.68 -13.67 -6.03
C HIS A 435 29.73 -12.88 -4.72
N GLU A 436 30.95 -12.69 -4.21
CA GLU A 436 31.19 -12.02 -2.93
C GLU A 436 30.65 -10.58 -3.00
N ARG A 437 29.90 -10.18 -1.97
CA ARG A 437 29.31 -8.84 -1.83
C ARG A 437 28.34 -8.43 -2.95
N ALA A 438 27.84 -9.37 -3.74
CA ALA A 438 26.90 -9.09 -4.83
C ALA A 438 25.67 -8.29 -4.39
N PHE A 439 25.20 -8.49 -3.15
CA PHE A 439 24.01 -7.85 -2.59
C PHE A 439 24.30 -6.81 -1.49
N LEU A 440 25.54 -6.35 -1.32
CA LEU A 440 25.93 -5.45 -0.23
C LEU A 440 24.98 -4.25 -0.04
N ASN A 441 24.47 -4.04 1.18
CA ASN A 441 23.62 -2.90 1.58
C ASN A 441 22.31 -2.75 0.77
N ASN A 442 21.71 -3.86 0.34
CA ASN A 442 20.45 -3.84 -0.39
C ASN A 442 19.23 -4.05 0.51
N HIS A 443 18.10 -3.44 0.12
CA HIS A 443 16.78 -3.75 0.66
C HIS A 443 15.86 -4.20 -0.47
N ILE A 444 15.55 -5.50 -0.48
CA ILE A 444 14.78 -6.17 -1.52
C ILE A 444 13.41 -6.55 -0.94
N SER A 445 12.34 -5.93 -1.43
CA SER A 445 10.98 -6.26 -0.99
C SER A 445 10.52 -7.64 -1.47
N VAL A 446 10.98 -8.09 -2.65
CA VAL A 446 10.70 -9.43 -3.16
C VAL A 446 11.86 -10.00 -3.96
N MET A 447 12.32 -11.19 -3.57
CA MET A 447 13.24 -12.01 -4.34
C MET A 447 12.53 -13.31 -4.71
N ALA A 448 12.38 -13.59 -6.00
CA ALA A 448 11.71 -14.78 -6.49
C ALA A 448 12.62 -15.61 -7.41
N LEU A 449 12.75 -16.90 -7.13
CA LEU A 449 13.49 -17.87 -7.92
C LEU A 449 12.51 -18.97 -8.35
N SER A 450 12.28 -19.13 -9.65
CA SER A 450 11.38 -20.16 -10.17
C SER A 450 12.07 -20.97 -11.26
N HIS A 451 11.98 -22.29 -11.20
CA HIS A 451 12.65 -23.18 -12.16
C HIS A 451 14.14 -22.85 -12.31
N THR A 452 14.78 -22.46 -11.21
CA THR A 452 16.12 -21.87 -11.20
C THR A 452 17.06 -22.80 -10.47
N ASN A 453 18.28 -22.93 -10.98
CA ASN A 453 19.34 -23.69 -10.34
C ASN A 453 20.38 -22.72 -9.77
N VAL A 454 20.33 -22.49 -8.47
CA VAL A 454 21.37 -21.74 -7.76
C VAL A 454 22.55 -22.68 -7.59
N ARG A 455 23.57 -22.51 -8.45
CA ARG A 455 24.73 -23.41 -8.55
C ARG A 455 25.82 -23.08 -7.54
N LYS A 456 25.95 -21.81 -7.16
CA LYS A 456 27.00 -21.34 -6.24
C LYS A 456 26.59 -20.04 -5.57
N VAL A 457 26.75 -19.98 -4.24
CA VAL A 457 26.70 -18.74 -3.47
C VAL A 457 27.99 -18.64 -2.66
N THR A 458 28.82 -17.64 -2.96
CA THR A 458 30.14 -17.49 -2.32
C THR A 458 30.05 -16.93 -0.90
N LEU A 459 31.18 -16.96 -0.19
CA LEU A 459 31.40 -16.25 1.06
C LEU A 459 30.93 -14.79 0.95
N LYS A 460 30.22 -14.29 1.98
CA LYS A 460 29.75 -12.90 2.09
C LYS A 460 28.99 -12.37 0.86
N ALA A 461 28.25 -13.23 0.16
CA ALA A 461 27.38 -12.82 -0.94
C ALA A 461 26.33 -11.78 -0.49
N PHE A 462 25.75 -11.97 0.70
CA PHE A 462 24.74 -11.10 1.31
C PHE A 462 25.29 -10.45 2.57
N VAL A 463 25.61 -9.16 2.50
CA VAL A 463 26.11 -8.38 3.65
C VAL A 463 25.21 -7.17 3.88
N ASN A 464 24.66 -7.04 5.10
CA ASN A 464 23.74 -5.97 5.47
C ASN A 464 22.54 -5.88 4.51
N VAL A 465 21.93 -7.03 4.23
CA VAL A 465 20.80 -7.15 3.30
C VAL A 465 19.52 -7.37 4.06
N THR A 466 18.45 -6.69 3.65
CA THR A 466 17.10 -7.03 4.11
C THR A 466 16.30 -7.54 2.93
N ILE A 467 15.70 -8.73 3.08
CA ILE A 467 14.75 -9.29 2.10
C ILE A 467 13.41 -9.44 2.80
N ASP A 468 12.36 -8.74 2.36
CA ASP A 468 11.06 -8.86 3.03
C ASP A 468 10.42 -10.22 2.73
N ASN A 469 10.45 -10.64 1.46
CA ASN A 469 9.89 -11.91 1.00
C ASN A 469 10.83 -12.62 0.02
N LEU A 470 11.25 -13.84 0.37
CA LEU A 470 11.97 -14.78 -0.48
C LEU A 470 11.01 -15.89 -0.94
N ILE A 471 10.86 -16.07 -2.25
CA ILE A 471 10.00 -17.10 -2.84
C ILE A 471 10.86 -17.98 -3.73
N VAL A 472 10.89 -19.28 -3.46
CA VAL A 472 11.66 -20.26 -4.22
C VAL A 472 10.73 -21.40 -4.62
N GLY A 473 10.55 -21.61 -5.92
CA GLY A 473 9.62 -22.61 -6.45
C GLY A 473 10.25 -23.47 -7.54
N ASN A 474 10.02 -24.79 -7.52
CA ASN A 474 10.52 -25.71 -8.56
C ASN A 474 12.03 -25.55 -8.84
N SER A 475 12.83 -25.30 -7.81
CA SER A 475 14.21 -24.84 -7.95
C SER A 475 15.19 -25.73 -7.18
N SER A 476 16.47 -25.63 -7.56
CA SER A 476 17.57 -26.30 -6.85
C SER A 476 18.44 -25.25 -6.17
N LEU A 477 18.61 -25.36 -4.86
CA LEU A 477 19.50 -24.52 -4.06
C LEU A 477 20.75 -25.33 -3.70
N ALA A 478 21.74 -25.33 -4.60
CA ALA A 478 22.97 -26.10 -4.45
C ALA A 478 24.15 -25.21 -4.02
N ALA A 479 25.07 -25.79 -3.23
CA ALA A 479 26.38 -25.22 -2.90
C ALA A 479 26.36 -23.76 -2.38
N TRP A 480 25.76 -23.55 -1.21
CA TRP A 480 25.86 -22.30 -0.47
C TRP A 480 27.07 -22.33 0.48
N HIS A 481 27.90 -21.29 0.43
CA HIS A 481 28.95 -21.13 1.41
C HIS A 481 28.35 -20.95 2.83
N PRO A 482 28.87 -21.62 3.87
CA PRO A 482 28.34 -21.52 5.23
C PRO A 482 28.23 -20.09 5.76
N ASP A 483 29.17 -19.21 5.38
CA ASP A 483 29.20 -17.79 5.74
C ASP A 483 28.75 -16.84 4.59
N SER A 484 27.86 -17.30 3.72
CA SER A 484 27.35 -16.49 2.60
C SER A 484 26.48 -15.30 3.03
N VAL A 485 25.85 -15.39 4.21
CA VAL A 485 24.92 -14.38 4.74
C VAL A 485 25.45 -13.79 6.04
N GLN A 486 25.66 -12.47 6.07
CA GLN A 486 26.21 -11.74 7.22
C GLN A 486 25.39 -10.50 7.53
N ARG A 487 24.99 -10.31 8.80
CA ARG A 487 24.20 -9.15 9.28
C ARG A 487 22.98 -8.85 8.39
N SER A 488 22.36 -9.89 7.86
CA SER A 488 21.24 -9.79 6.92
C SER A 488 20.01 -10.46 7.52
N LYS A 489 18.83 -10.02 7.10
CA LYS A 489 17.54 -10.52 7.58
C LYS A 489 16.62 -10.83 6.42
N ILE A 490 15.90 -11.94 6.53
CA ILE A 490 14.84 -12.34 5.62
C ILE A 490 13.57 -12.43 6.45
N GLY A 491 12.57 -11.61 6.13
CA GLY A 491 11.30 -11.59 6.84
C GLY A 491 10.56 -12.91 6.67
N ASN A 492 10.08 -13.15 5.44
CA ASN A 492 9.33 -14.35 5.09
C ASN A 492 10.07 -15.13 3.99
N ALA A 493 10.16 -16.45 4.13
CA ALA A 493 10.65 -17.35 3.08
C ALA A 493 9.62 -18.45 2.80
N SER A 494 9.28 -18.63 1.52
CA SER A 494 8.44 -19.74 1.04
C SER A 494 9.22 -20.54 0.01
N ILE A 495 9.46 -21.82 0.31
CA ILE A 495 10.23 -22.75 -0.51
C ILE A 495 9.35 -23.94 -0.86
N VAL A 496 9.03 -24.11 -2.14
CA VAL A 496 8.02 -25.09 -2.58
C VAL A 496 8.56 -25.91 -3.76
N ASP A 497 8.35 -27.23 -3.73
CA ASP A 497 8.78 -28.15 -4.80
C ASP A 497 10.29 -28.03 -5.12
N CYS A 498 11.15 -27.92 -4.09
CA CYS A 498 12.57 -27.63 -4.27
C CYS A 498 13.50 -28.77 -3.85
N LYS A 499 14.70 -28.76 -4.43
CA LYS A 499 15.86 -29.53 -3.95
C LYS A 499 16.78 -28.61 -3.17
N ILE A 500 16.93 -28.84 -1.88
CA ILE A 500 17.63 -27.94 -0.96
C ILE A 500 18.88 -28.64 -0.44
N GLY A 501 20.05 -28.15 -0.84
CA GLY A 501 21.34 -28.60 -0.30
C GLY A 501 21.63 -28.02 1.08
N SER A 502 22.90 -28.07 1.51
CA SER A 502 23.32 -27.40 2.74
C SER A 502 23.27 -25.87 2.57
N ILE A 503 22.34 -25.23 3.29
CA ILE A 503 22.09 -23.77 3.24
C ILE A 503 21.98 -23.11 4.64
N PRO A 504 22.83 -23.45 5.63
CA PRO A 504 22.62 -23.05 7.02
C PRO A 504 22.64 -21.53 7.24
N SER A 505 23.44 -20.78 6.48
CA SER A 505 23.46 -19.31 6.55
C SER A 505 22.18 -18.66 6.07
N LEU A 506 21.54 -19.21 5.04
CA LEU A 506 20.27 -18.71 4.54
C LEU A 506 19.19 -18.86 5.60
N LEU A 507 19.06 -20.08 6.14
CA LEU A 507 18.03 -20.43 7.11
C LEU A 507 18.15 -19.60 8.40
N ARG A 508 19.36 -19.39 8.92
CA ARG A 508 19.60 -18.53 10.10
C ARG A 508 19.20 -17.06 9.92
N ALA A 509 19.11 -16.59 8.67
CA ALA A 509 18.69 -15.22 8.39
C ALA A 509 17.16 -15.09 8.27
N VAL A 510 16.41 -16.19 8.19
CA VAL A 510 14.96 -16.20 8.01
C VAL A 510 14.23 -16.10 9.35
N ARG A 511 13.19 -15.26 9.40
CA ARG A 511 12.31 -15.13 10.56
C ARG A 511 11.11 -16.08 10.49
N HIS A 512 10.39 -16.07 9.36
CA HIS A 512 9.24 -16.96 9.11
C HIS A 512 9.51 -17.83 7.88
N LEU A 513 9.52 -19.15 8.06
CA LEU A 513 9.84 -20.13 7.03
C LEU A 513 8.65 -21.05 6.75
N LEU A 514 8.29 -21.18 5.48
CA LEU A 514 7.43 -22.23 4.95
C LEU A 514 8.23 -23.07 3.95
N ILE A 515 8.36 -24.38 4.20
CA ILE A 515 8.88 -25.33 3.20
C ILE A 515 7.81 -26.37 2.93
N SER A 516 7.52 -26.63 1.65
CA SER A 516 6.58 -27.68 1.27
C SER A 516 7.00 -28.47 0.06
N ASN A 517 6.60 -29.74 -0.02
CA ASN A 517 6.85 -30.64 -1.15
C ASN A 517 8.33 -30.69 -1.60
N SER A 518 9.26 -30.48 -0.67
CA SER A 518 10.67 -30.29 -0.99
C SER A 518 11.55 -31.40 -0.41
N VAL A 519 12.73 -31.58 -1.02
CA VAL A 519 13.76 -32.52 -0.58
C VAL A 519 14.93 -31.75 0.03
N LEU A 520 15.20 -31.97 1.31
CA LEU A 520 16.29 -31.33 2.04
C LEU A 520 17.44 -32.31 2.25
N SER A 521 18.69 -31.86 2.05
CA SER A 521 19.88 -32.68 2.28
C SER A 521 20.32 -32.75 3.75
N ASN A 522 19.85 -31.83 4.60
CA ASN A 522 20.01 -31.85 6.06
C ASN A 522 19.05 -30.84 6.72
N THR A 523 19.05 -30.78 8.05
CA THR A 523 18.20 -29.88 8.85
C THR A 523 18.97 -28.71 9.46
N ASP A 524 20.21 -28.45 9.01
CA ASP A 524 21.10 -27.50 9.66
C ASP A 524 20.57 -26.07 9.53
N GLY A 525 20.42 -25.39 10.66
CA GLY A 525 19.96 -24.00 10.71
C GLY A 525 18.44 -23.83 10.86
N LEU A 526 17.63 -24.90 10.78
CA LEU A 526 16.19 -24.82 11.03
C LEU A 526 15.86 -24.45 12.48
N SER A 527 16.71 -24.86 13.44
CA SER A 527 16.54 -24.56 14.87
C SER A 527 16.72 -23.09 15.24
N ALA A 528 17.25 -22.27 14.33
CA ALA A 528 17.51 -20.84 14.58
C ALA A 528 16.34 -19.93 14.17
N ILE A 529 15.25 -20.48 13.64
CA ILE A 529 14.15 -19.74 13.03
C ILE A 529 13.01 -19.57 14.04
N GLU A 530 12.40 -18.37 14.08
CA GLU A 530 11.32 -18.06 15.03
C GLU A 530 10.02 -18.84 14.74
N ASP A 531 9.63 -18.97 13.46
CA ASP A 531 8.42 -19.68 13.03
C ASP A 531 8.74 -20.54 11.79
N VAL A 532 8.58 -21.86 11.92
CA VAL A 532 8.87 -22.83 10.87
C VAL A 532 7.64 -23.70 10.61
N ARG A 533 7.24 -23.76 9.34
CA ARG A 533 6.19 -24.65 8.84
C ARG A 533 6.76 -25.57 7.77
N LEU A 534 6.75 -26.86 8.05
CA LEU A 534 7.16 -27.91 7.11
C LEU A 534 5.93 -28.74 6.75
N SER A 535 5.67 -28.95 5.46
CA SER A 535 4.58 -29.83 5.00
C SER A 535 5.02 -30.70 3.83
N ASN A 536 4.83 -32.02 3.95
CA ASN A 536 5.12 -32.97 2.88
C ASN A 536 6.56 -32.86 2.33
N ASN A 537 7.53 -32.79 3.24
CA ASN A 537 8.94 -32.71 2.87
C ASN A 537 9.66 -34.04 3.12
N THR A 538 10.65 -34.34 2.29
CA THR A 538 11.59 -35.45 2.49
C THR A 538 12.91 -34.89 2.99
N ILE A 539 13.40 -35.40 4.12
CA ILE A 539 14.72 -35.05 4.62
C ILE A 539 15.64 -36.24 4.35
N LEU A 540 16.59 -36.06 3.44
CA LEU A 540 17.65 -37.01 3.17
C LEU A 540 18.82 -36.55 4.03
N CYS A 541 19.15 -37.23 5.13
CA CYS A 541 20.33 -36.93 5.94
C CYS A 541 21.63 -37.24 5.17
N CYS A 542 21.94 -36.47 4.12
CA CYS A 542 23.10 -36.63 3.26
C CYS A 542 24.35 -36.06 3.94
N CYS A 543 25.52 -36.56 3.55
CA CYS A 543 26.78 -36.09 4.13
C CYS A 543 26.99 -34.59 3.95
N GLY A 544 27.37 -33.91 5.05
CA GLY A 544 27.51 -32.45 5.11
C GLY A 544 28.64 -31.87 4.24
N SER A 545 29.57 -32.72 3.75
CA SER A 545 30.60 -32.38 2.78
C SER A 545 31.19 -33.63 2.11
N VAL A 546 31.96 -33.45 1.03
CA VAL A 546 32.75 -34.52 0.37
C VAL A 546 33.73 -35.21 1.34
N ASN A 547 34.12 -34.52 2.42
CA ASN A 547 35.12 -34.98 3.38
C ASN A 547 34.53 -35.56 4.67
N THR A 548 33.20 -35.60 4.81
CA THR A 548 32.55 -36.19 6.00
C THR A 548 32.12 -37.63 5.69
N PRO A 549 32.57 -38.64 6.47
CA PRO A 549 32.22 -40.03 6.21
C PRO A 549 30.72 -40.25 6.36
N CYS A 550 30.10 -40.85 5.34
CA CYS A 550 28.68 -41.20 5.37
C CYS A 550 28.47 -42.49 6.12
N THR A 551 27.95 -42.40 7.34
CA THR A 551 27.56 -43.52 8.20
C THR A 551 26.30 -44.25 7.74
N LYS A 552 25.83 -44.07 6.49
CA LYS A 552 24.52 -44.56 6.05
C LYS A 552 24.57 -45.61 4.92
N ASP A 553 23.55 -46.48 4.95
CA ASP A 553 23.24 -47.56 4.02
C ASP A 553 23.32 -47.15 2.53
N LYS A 554 23.77 -48.08 1.67
CA LYS A 554 23.96 -47.93 0.22
C LYS A 554 22.73 -47.34 -0.47
N ARG A 555 21.53 -47.68 0.01
CA ARG A 555 20.24 -47.16 -0.50
C ARG A 555 20.05 -45.67 -0.26
N MET A 556 20.50 -45.14 0.89
CA MET A 556 20.43 -43.71 1.20
C MET A 556 21.46 -42.91 0.42
N ARG A 557 22.65 -43.49 0.22
CA ARG A 557 23.68 -42.90 -0.65
C ARG A 557 23.17 -42.71 -2.08
N GLN A 558 22.54 -43.75 -2.64
CA GLN A 558 21.97 -43.68 -3.98
C GLN A 558 20.86 -42.62 -4.07
N LYS A 559 19.96 -42.52 -3.08
CA LYS A 559 18.97 -41.42 -3.03
C LYS A 559 19.63 -40.03 -2.94
N CYS A 560 20.69 -39.87 -2.16
CA CYS A 560 21.41 -38.60 -2.09
C CYS A 560 22.07 -38.23 -3.42
N GLU A 561 22.67 -39.20 -4.13
CA GLU A 561 23.25 -39.02 -5.47
C GLU A 561 22.18 -38.70 -6.52
N ASP A 562 21.05 -39.43 -6.51
CA ASP A 562 19.92 -39.24 -7.42
C ASP A 562 19.28 -37.85 -7.29
N HIS A 563 19.24 -37.31 -6.06
CA HIS A 563 18.67 -36.00 -5.79
C HIS A 563 19.70 -34.85 -5.88
N PHE A 564 20.96 -35.10 -5.55
CA PHE A 564 22.03 -34.10 -5.45
C PHE A 564 23.32 -34.61 -6.13
N GLU A 565 23.42 -34.42 -7.45
CA GLU A 565 24.54 -34.87 -8.32
C GLU A 565 25.96 -34.45 -7.85
N TYR A 566 26.08 -33.48 -6.95
CA TYR A 566 27.35 -32.96 -6.42
C TYR A 566 27.78 -33.58 -5.07
N LEU A 567 26.93 -34.38 -4.42
CA LEU A 567 27.24 -35.06 -3.16
C LEU A 567 27.80 -36.46 -3.44
N ASN A 568 29.07 -36.53 -3.84
CA ASN A 568 29.78 -37.81 -3.96
C ASN A 568 30.24 -38.24 -2.56
N CYS A 569 29.59 -39.24 -1.97
CA CYS A 569 29.91 -39.72 -0.64
C CYS A 569 31.00 -40.79 -0.72
N ASP A 570 32.26 -40.39 -0.51
CA ASP A 570 33.40 -41.30 -0.65
C ASP A 570 33.43 -42.38 0.46
N VAL A 571 33.99 -43.56 0.13
CA VAL A 571 33.96 -44.76 0.98
C VAL A 571 35.04 -44.66 2.07
N GLY A 572 34.79 -43.85 3.11
CA GLY A 572 35.71 -43.64 4.23
C GLY A 572 35.14 -44.09 5.59
N SER A 573 35.86 -44.99 6.25
CA SER A 573 35.73 -45.58 7.60
C SER A 573 34.51 -45.24 8.50
N TYR A 574 33.88 -46.31 8.99
CA TYR A 574 32.90 -46.33 10.09
C TYR A 574 33.37 -45.58 11.34
N ALA A 575 32.56 -44.64 11.83
CA ALA A 575 32.59 -44.18 13.22
C ALA A 575 31.24 -44.54 13.87
N ASN A 576 31.29 -45.40 14.88
CA ASN A 576 30.18 -45.65 15.80
C ASN A 576 30.10 -44.47 16.76
N ASP A 577 29.09 -43.63 16.65
CA ASP A 577 28.61 -42.87 17.81
C ASP A 577 27.10 -42.69 17.76
N ARG A 578 26.46 -43.19 18.82
CA ARG A 578 25.05 -43.02 19.13
C ARG A 578 24.92 -41.78 20.02
N GLU A 579 24.49 -40.67 19.46
CA GLU A 579 23.85 -39.61 20.25
C GLU A 579 22.48 -39.27 19.65
N LEU A 580 21.43 -39.76 20.32
CA LEU A 580 20.05 -39.35 20.13
C LEU A 580 19.83 -38.05 20.92
N MET A 581 19.69 -36.92 20.22
CA MET A 581 19.14 -35.70 20.82
C MET A 581 17.60 -35.72 20.73
N PRO A 582 16.89 -35.26 21.78
CA PRO A 582 15.43 -35.25 21.80
C PRO A 582 14.92 -33.99 21.08
N PHE A 583 13.99 -34.14 20.14
CA PHE A 583 13.27 -32.99 19.58
C PHE A 583 11.76 -33.08 19.85
N LEU A 584 11.26 -31.93 20.31
CA LEU A 584 9.87 -31.62 20.60
C LEU A 584 8.99 -31.84 19.36
N LEU A 585 7.86 -32.50 19.61
CA LEU A 585 6.82 -32.83 18.66
C LEU A 585 6.02 -31.57 18.27
N LEU A 586 6.06 -31.16 17.00
CA LEU A 586 4.95 -30.43 16.38
C LEU A 586 4.65 -31.08 15.03
N MET A 587 3.49 -31.76 14.96
CA MET A 587 3.06 -32.58 13.83
C MET A 587 2.76 -31.76 12.57
N LEU A 588 3.29 -32.21 11.42
CA LEU A 588 2.51 -32.62 10.22
C LEU A 588 3.45 -33.24 9.15
N LEU A 589 3.24 -34.53 8.84
CA LEU A 589 3.74 -35.30 7.68
C LEU A 589 5.13 -34.89 7.14
N ILE A 590 6.18 -35.21 7.90
CA ILE A 590 7.55 -35.27 7.39
C ILE A 590 7.91 -36.75 7.27
N GLU A 591 8.22 -37.23 6.07
CA GLU A 591 8.78 -38.56 5.89
C GLU A 591 10.25 -38.49 6.28
N TYR A 592 10.53 -38.77 7.55
CA TYR A 592 11.89 -38.81 8.09
C TYR A 592 12.55 -40.11 7.62
N ILE A 593 13.44 -40.02 6.64
CA ILE A 593 14.28 -41.13 6.21
C ILE A 593 15.69 -40.87 6.73
N CYS A 594 15.82 -40.95 8.06
CA CYS A 594 17.11 -41.00 8.72
C CYS A 594 17.17 -42.25 9.58
#